data_AF-A0A1W6SQF9-F1
#
_entry.id   AF-A0A1W6SQF9-F1
#
_cell.length_a   1.000
_cell.length_b   1.000
_cell.length_c   1.000
_cell.angle_alpha   90.00
_cell.angle_beta   90.00
_cell.angle_gamma   90.00
#
_symmetry.space_group_name_H-M   'P 1'
#
loop_
_entity.id
_entity.type
_entity.pdbx_description
1 polymer ?
#
loop_
_entity_poly.entity_id
_entity_poly.type
_entity_poly.pdbx_seq_one_letter_code
_entity_poly.pdbx_strand_id
1 'polypeptide(L)'
;MSFQQGLSGLNAASRNLDVIGNNVANTNTVGFKQSQAQFADVYANSLSGGTQPGLGVKVAAVAQQFSQGGITASNNSLDIAISGNGFYRLSDQGTISYSRNGQFHPDKDGYIVNSSGLRLTGYTADAAGQINAGAPSDIQISTADLPPRATTLVNTLVNLDSRETALSSTAFDPADANTYHSFTPMPIHDSLGNSSTVSTYFVKTAANSWDVFAASDGTLLNGGAPLGALNFLSSGALDPLSSAIFNVTKPVTTGANPVVFDMDFTGTTQFGSSFGVNALTEDGYASGRLTGFDVGADGMIRGSYSSGKILNLGQVVLANFANPQGLQIQGNNTWTESSASGAPLVGAPNTGGLGSLQSGAVEDSNVELTSELVNMITAQRVYQANAQTIKTQDQLLQTLVNLR
;
A
#
# COMPACT_ATOMS: atom_id res chain seq x y z
N MET A 1 -36.53 37.24 31.85
CA MET A 1 -35.21 36.78 31.40
C MET A 1 -34.29 36.81 32.59
N SER A 2 -33.79 35.66 33.07
CA SER A 2 -32.84 35.65 34.19
C SER A 2 -31.41 35.83 33.67
N PHE A 3 -30.49 36.34 34.50
CA PHE A 3 -29.05 36.39 34.18
C PHE A 3 -28.51 35.03 33.67
N GLN A 4 -29.10 33.93 34.12
CA GLN A 4 -28.71 32.56 33.75
C GLN A 4 -28.91 32.27 32.25
N GLN A 5 -29.99 32.78 31.63
CA GLN A 5 -30.23 32.58 30.20
C GLN A 5 -29.15 33.28 29.37
N GLY A 6 -28.84 34.54 29.69
CA GLY A 6 -27.78 35.32 29.02
C GLY A 6 -26.38 34.74 29.25
N LEU A 7 -26.08 34.28 30.48
CA LEU A 7 -24.80 33.66 30.82
C LEU A 7 -24.60 32.33 30.09
N SER A 8 -25.64 31.51 29.98
CA SER A 8 -25.58 30.23 29.24
C SER A 8 -25.28 30.45 27.75
N GLY A 9 -25.92 31.44 27.13
CA GLY A 9 -25.65 31.84 25.75
C GLY A 9 -24.24 32.40 25.55
N LEU A 10 -23.73 33.17 26.51
CA LEU A 10 -22.37 33.70 26.48
C LEU A 10 -21.33 32.57 26.51
N ASN A 11 -21.49 31.61 27.42
CA ASN A 11 -20.61 30.45 27.54
C ASN A 11 -20.65 29.56 26.29
N ALA A 12 -21.84 29.31 25.74
CA ALA A 12 -21.99 28.55 24.50
C ALA A 12 -21.32 29.23 23.30
N ALA A 13 -21.46 30.56 23.18
CA ALA A 13 -20.80 31.34 22.14
C ALA A 13 -19.27 31.34 22.29
N SER A 14 -18.75 31.44 23.52
CA SER A 14 -17.31 31.33 23.80
C SER A 14 -16.76 29.97 23.36
N ARG A 15 -17.45 28.88 23.70
CA ARG A 15 -17.02 27.55 23.31
C ARG A 15 -17.06 27.34 21.79
N ASN A 16 -18.04 27.95 21.11
CA ASN A 16 -18.09 27.93 19.65
C ASN A 16 -16.88 28.66 19.03
N LEU A 17 -16.53 29.83 19.58
CA LEU A 17 -15.35 30.58 19.15
C LEU A 17 -14.05 29.80 19.36
N ASP A 18 -13.91 29.05 20.46
CA ASP A 18 -12.75 28.18 20.70
C ASP A 18 -12.62 27.10 19.61
N VAL A 19 -13.74 26.47 19.24
CA VAL A 19 -13.78 25.41 18.21
C VAL A 19 -13.43 25.99 16.83
N ILE A 20 -14.04 27.12 16.45
CA ILE A 20 -13.73 27.82 15.20
C ILE A 20 -12.27 28.25 15.17
N GLY A 21 -11.76 28.82 16.27
CA GLY A 21 -10.36 29.22 16.39
C GLY A 21 -9.39 28.04 16.21
N ASN A 22 -9.72 26.88 16.77
CA ASN A 22 -8.96 25.64 16.58
C ASN A 22 -8.99 25.16 15.12
N ASN A 23 -10.16 25.18 14.47
CA ASN A 23 -10.28 24.82 13.06
C ASN A 23 -9.42 25.73 12.18
N VAL A 24 -9.51 27.05 12.38
CA VAL A 24 -8.72 28.05 11.63
C VAL A 24 -7.21 27.83 11.82
N ALA A 25 -6.77 27.57 13.06
CA ALA A 25 -5.37 27.31 13.37
C ALA A 25 -4.82 26.04 12.67
N ASN A 26 -5.68 25.04 12.42
CA ASN A 26 -5.31 23.76 11.82
C ASN A 26 -5.71 23.60 10.34
N THR A 27 -5.98 24.71 9.66
CA THR A 27 -6.29 24.75 8.22
C THR A 27 -5.20 24.13 7.34
N ASN A 28 -3.94 24.28 7.72
CA ASN A 28 -2.80 23.74 6.98
C ASN A 28 -2.27 22.41 7.55
N THR A 29 -2.94 21.84 8.54
CA THR A 29 -2.50 20.62 9.20
C THR A 29 -3.02 19.40 8.43
N VAL A 30 -2.10 18.60 7.88
CA VAL A 30 -2.41 17.39 7.08
C VAL A 30 -3.22 16.38 7.90
N GLY A 31 -4.31 15.89 7.31
CA GLY A 31 -5.21 14.90 7.92
C GLY A 31 -6.07 15.45 9.06
N PHE A 32 -6.12 16.77 9.27
CA PHE A 32 -6.98 17.38 10.29
C PHE A 32 -8.47 17.27 9.91
N LYS A 33 -9.30 16.99 10.92
CA LYS A 33 -10.76 16.89 10.80
C LYS A 33 -11.42 17.98 11.63
N GLN A 34 -12.14 18.87 10.93
CA GLN A 34 -12.82 20.01 11.52
C GLN A 34 -13.78 19.60 12.61
N SER A 35 -13.84 20.40 13.67
CA SER A 35 -14.73 20.16 14.81
C SER A 35 -15.92 21.12 14.75
N GLN A 36 -17.08 20.69 15.23
CA GLN A 36 -18.28 21.52 15.32
C GLN A 36 -18.87 21.41 16.73
N ALA A 37 -19.14 22.56 17.34
CA ALA A 37 -19.90 22.62 18.60
C ALA A 37 -21.39 22.36 18.31
N GLN A 38 -21.96 21.37 19.00
CA GLN A 38 -23.37 21.04 18.95
C GLN A 38 -24.06 21.53 20.22
N PHE A 39 -25.19 22.21 20.06
CA PHE A 39 -25.93 22.83 21.15
C PHE A 39 -27.23 22.10 21.43
N ALA A 40 -27.65 22.10 22.69
CA ALA A 40 -28.97 21.64 23.10
C ALA A 40 -29.62 22.71 23.98
N ASP A 41 -30.94 22.85 23.85
CA ASP A 41 -31.72 23.67 24.75
C ASP A 41 -31.79 23.04 26.15
N VAL A 42 -32.06 23.89 27.14
CA VAL A 42 -32.25 23.46 28.53
C VAL A 42 -33.67 23.81 28.93
N TYR A 43 -34.45 22.81 29.34
CA TYR A 43 -35.80 22.99 29.90
C TYR A 43 -35.85 22.51 31.35
N ALA A 44 -36.63 23.21 32.17
CA ALA A 44 -37.01 22.71 33.48
C ALA A 44 -38.14 21.68 33.31
N ASN A 45 -37.97 20.48 33.87
CA ASN A 45 -39.07 19.51 33.95
C ASN A 45 -40.20 20.08 34.81
N SER A 46 -41.35 20.35 34.20
CA SER A 46 -42.56 20.81 34.87
C SER A 46 -43.31 19.62 35.45
N LEU A 47 -43.41 19.54 36.78
CA LEU A 47 -44.27 18.57 37.49
C LEU A 47 -45.78 18.83 37.30
N SER A 48 -46.18 19.88 36.56
CA SER A 48 -47.58 20.36 36.47
C SER A 48 -48.04 20.72 35.04
N GLY A 49 -47.42 20.16 33.98
CA GLY A 49 -47.97 20.21 32.61
C GLY A 49 -48.07 21.60 31.94
N GLY A 50 -47.56 22.67 32.55
CA GLY A 50 -47.51 24.01 31.96
C GLY A 50 -46.24 24.26 31.14
N THR A 51 -46.36 25.01 30.03
CA THR A 51 -45.25 25.46 29.18
C THR A 51 -44.34 26.42 29.94
N GLN A 52 -43.17 25.95 30.38
CA GLN A 52 -42.17 26.78 31.07
C GLN A 52 -41.25 27.47 30.04
N PRO A 53 -40.83 28.72 30.30
CA PRO A 53 -39.78 29.37 29.52
C PRO A 53 -38.48 28.55 29.55
N GLY A 54 -37.80 28.40 28.40
CA GLY A 54 -36.51 27.71 28.33
C GLY A 54 -35.45 28.35 29.24
N LEU A 55 -34.59 27.54 29.86
CA LEU A 55 -33.53 27.98 30.79
C LEU A 55 -32.24 28.42 30.07
N GLY A 56 -32.21 28.37 28.74
CA GLY A 56 -31.07 28.77 27.93
C GLY A 56 -30.53 27.61 27.10
N VAL A 57 -29.22 27.61 26.85
CA VAL A 57 -28.53 26.67 25.95
C VAL A 57 -27.29 26.07 26.63
N LYS A 58 -26.98 24.82 26.31
CA LYS A 58 -25.71 24.16 26.68
C LYS A 58 -25.02 23.58 25.46
N VAL A 59 -23.71 23.40 25.55
CA VAL A 59 -22.95 22.61 24.56
C VAL A 59 -23.19 21.14 24.87
N ALA A 60 -23.81 20.42 23.94
CA ALA A 60 -24.10 19.00 24.05
C ALA A 60 -22.86 18.15 23.72
N ALA A 61 -22.14 18.50 22.66
CA ALA A 61 -20.94 17.81 22.21
C ALA A 61 -20.06 18.72 21.34
N VAL A 62 -18.79 18.35 21.21
CA VAL A 62 -17.92 18.83 20.14
C VAL A 62 -17.64 17.63 19.25
N ALA A 63 -18.25 17.60 18.07
CA ALA A 63 -18.16 16.47 17.14
C ALA A 63 -17.17 16.78 16.02
N GLN A 64 -16.36 15.81 15.60
CA GLN A 64 -15.46 15.96 14.46
C GLN A 64 -16.16 15.57 13.17
N GLN A 65 -15.91 16.27 12.07
CA GLN A 65 -16.45 15.90 10.77
C GLN A 65 -15.38 15.12 9.99
N PHE A 66 -15.64 13.84 9.75
CA PHE A 66 -14.72 12.93 9.03
C PHE A 66 -14.91 12.94 7.51
N SER A 67 -15.39 14.05 6.93
CA SER A 67 -15.40 14.22 5.48
C SER A 67 -13.98 14.25 4.92
N GLN A 68 -13.81 13.78 3.69
CA GLN A 68 -12.53 13.78 2.98
C GLN A 68 -12.06 15.22 2.70
N GLY A 69 -10.78 15.50 2.97
CA GLY A 69 -10.13 16.75 2.56
C GLY A 69 -9.67 16.73 1.10
N GLY A 70 -9.10 17.84 0.64
CA GLY A 70 -8.39 17.86 -0.65
C GLY A 70 -7.21 16.88 -0.64
N ILE A 71 -6.85 16.31 -1.79
CA ILE A 71 -5.63 15.51 -1.92
C ILE A 71 -4.63 16.33 -2.73
N THR A 72 -3.51 16.67 -2.12
CA THR A 72 -2.42 17.41 -2.76
C THR A 72 -1.24 16.49 -3.02
N ALA A 73 -0.67 16.58 -4.23
CA ALA A 73 0.52 15.81 -4.58
C ALA A 73 1.73 16.34 -3.80
N SER A 74 2.60 15.43 -3.38
CA SER A 74 3.88 15.71 -2.73
C SER A 74 5.03 15.06 -3.50
N ASN A 75 6.26 15.44 -3.14
CA ASN A 75 7.47 14.88 -3.76
C ASN A 75 8.02 13.65 -3.01
N ASN A 76 7.39 13.23 -1.92
CA ASN A 76 7.85 12.11 -1.08
C ASN A 76 6.95 10.89 -1.31
N SER A 77 7.51 9.76 -1.74
CA SER A 77 6.73 8.53 -1.99
C SER A 77 6.12 7.92 -0.72
N LEU A 78 6.63 8.27 0.46
CA LEU A 78 6.05 7.86 1.76
C LEU A 78 4.97 8.80 2.28
N ASP A 79 4.68 9.88 1.56
CA ASP A 79 3.45 10.62 1.80
C ASP A 79 2.33 9.86 1.09
N ILE A 80 1.45 9.26 1.87
CA ILE A 80 0.37 8.43 1.36
C ILE A 80 -0.95 9.08 1.76
N ALA A 81 -1.82 9.35 0.79
CA ALA A 81 -3.18 9.82 1.06
C ALA A 81 -4.18 8.65 0.98
N ILE A 82 -5.16 8.64 1.88
CA ILE A 82 -6.32 7.74 1.79
C ILE A 82 -7.39 8.48 0.97
N SER A 83 -7.84 7.87 -0.13
CA SER A 83 -9.01 8.32 -0.88
C SER A 83 -10.22 7.47 -0.48
N GLY A 84 -11.09 8.04 0.36
CA GLY A 84 -12.28 7.37 0.86
C GLY A 84 -12.23 7.08 2.36
N ASN A 85 -12.89 6.01 2.79
CA ASN A 85 -13.01 5.66 4.21
C ASN A 85 -11.80 4.87 4.73
N GLY A 86 -11.57 4.92 6.04
CA GLY A 86 -10.47 4.21 6.70
C GLY A 86 -9.48 5.13 7.40
N PHE A 87 -8.64 4.56 8.25
CA PHE A 87 -7.59 5.23 8.99
C PHE A 87 -6.32 4.39 8.91
N TYR A 88 -5.16 5.03 8.86
CA TYR A 88 -3.90 4.36 9.10
C TYR A 88 -3.89 3.78 10.50
N ARG A 89 -3.46 2.52 10.64
CA ARG A 89 -3.27 1.87 11.92
C ARG A 89 -1.80 2.00 12.32
N LEU A 90 -1.55 2.73 13.40
CA LEU A 90 -0.23 3.03 13.94
C LEU A 90 0.00 2.28 15.25
N SER A 91 1.25 1.92 15.53
CA SER A 91 1.69 1.17 16.69
C SER A 91 2.76 1.95 17.45
N ASP A 92 2.58 2.09 18.76
CA ASP A 92 3.63 2.48 19.70
C ASP A 92 3.92 1.29 20.61
N GLN A 93 4.90 0.48 20.22
CA GLN A 93 5.33 -0.71 20.97
C GLN A 93 4.15 -1.63 21.35
N GLY A 94 3.18 -1.78 20.44
CA GLY A 94 1.97 -2.59 20.63
C GLY A 94 0.72 -1.81 21.04
N THR A 95 0.85 -0.55 21.48
CA THR A 95 -0.31 0.34 21.71
C THR A 95 -0.80 0.87 20.37
N ILE A 96 -2.05 0.61 20.03
CA ILE A 96 -2.61 0.97 18.72
C ILE A 96 -3.28 2.33 18.76
N SER A 97 -2.96 3.15 17.77
CA SER A 97 -3.66 4.40 17.47
C SER A 97 -3.99 4.48 15.97
N TYR A 98 -4.86 5.42 15.63
CA TYR A 98 -5.38 5.58 14.28
C TYR A 98 -5.11 7.00 13.80
N SER A 99 -4.80 7.19 12.52
CA SER A 99 -4.48 8.50 11.95
C SER A 99 -5.03 8.64 10.53
N ARG A 100 -5.28 9.88 10.11
CA ARG A 100 -5.51 10.29 8.72
C ARG A 100 -4.30 11.00 8.11
N ASN A 101 -3.38 11.47 8.95
CA ASN A 101 -2.13 12.02 8.48
C ASN A 101 -1.25 10.86 7.98
N GLY A 102 -0.91 10.90 6.69
CA GLY A 102 -0.09 9.91 6.02
C GLY A 102 1.30 10.38 5.65
N GLN A 103 1.84 11.37 6.36
CA GLN A 103 3.25 11.77 6.25
C GLN A 103 4.12 10.77 7.01
N PHE A 104 4.80 9.90 6.26
CA PHE A 104 5.69 8.88 6.83
C PHE A 104 7.13 9.04 6.37
N HIS A 105 8.04 8.49 7.17
CA HIS A 105 9.47 8.37 6.86
C HIS A 105 10.04 7.10 7.50
N PRO A 106 11.12 6.51 6.96
CA PRO A 106 11.78 5.40 7.62
C PRO A 106 12.52 5.90 8.87
N ASP A 107 12.59 5.07 9.91
CA ASP A 107 13.46 5.27 11.06
C ASP A 107 14.82 4.58 10.87
N LYS A 108 15.70 4.68 11.88
CA LYS A 108 17.05 4.07 11.85
C LYS A 108 17.04 2.54 11.75
N ASP A 109 15.96 1.90 12.16
CA ASP A 109 15.79 0.44 12.17
C ASP A 109 14.99 -0.04 10.94
N GLY A 110 14.61 0.88 10.04
CA GLY A 110 13.86 0.60 8.83
C GLY A 110 12.35 0.53 9.01
N TYR A 111 11.81 0.85 10.18
CA TYR A 111 10.36 0.94 10.36
C TYR A 111 9.82 2.19 9.69
N ILE A 112 8.65 2.08 9.07
CA ILE A 112 7.94 3.25 8.56
C ILE A 112 7.25 3.92 9.74
N VAL A 113 7.66 5.15 10.07
CA VAL A 113 7.13 5.91 11.20
C VAL A 113 6.53 7.23 10.75
N ASN A 114 5.61 7.77 11.55
CA ASN A 114 5.18 9.15 11.41
C ASN A 114 6.13 10.11 12.17
N SER A 115 5.85 11.41 12.09
CA SER A 115 6.62 12.47 12.79
C SER A 115 6.63 12.35 14.33
N SER A 116 5.72 11.58 14.91
CA SER A 116 5.65 11.29 16.36
C SER A 116 6.38 9.99 16.74
N GLY A 117 7.00 9.29 15.79
CA GLY A 117 7.69 8.02 16.00
C GLY A 117 6.78 6.79 16.06
N LEU A 118 5.48 6.95 15.77
CA LEU A 118 4.53 5.84 15.72
C LEU A 118 4.73 5.05 14.43
N ARG A 119 4.76 3.72 14.54
CA ARG A 119 5.05 2.82 13.42
C ARG A 119 3.79 2.49 12.63
N LEU A 120 3.87 2.56 11.31
CA LEU A 120 2.81 2.11 10.41
C LEU A 120 2.72 0.59 10.44
N THR A 121 1.51 0.07 10.56
CA THR A 121 1.27 -1.38 10.61
C THR A 121 0.68 -1.91 9.30
N GLY A 122 0.91 -3.18 9.03
CA GLY A 122 0.58 -3.83 7.77
C GLY A 122 0.71 -5.34 7.82
N TYR A 123 0.44 -5.97 6.69
CA TYR A 123 0.80 -7.36 6.43
C TYR A 123 2.24 -7.42 5.92
N THR A 124 3.05 -8.29 6.52
CA THR A 124 4.46 -8.45 6.13
C THR A 124 4.59 -9.40 4.95
N ALA A 125 5.60 -9.13 4.11
CA ALA A 125 6.01 -10.04 3.06
C ALA A 125 6.99 -11.10 3.59
N ASP A 126 6.96 -12.31 3.04
CA ASP A 126 8.01 -13.28 3.22
C ASP A 126 9.25 -12.98 2.33
N ALA A 127 10.29 -13.81 2.43
CA ALA A 127 11.51 -13.65 1.62
C ALA A 127 11.28 -13.79 0.10
N ALA A 128 10.14 -14.36 -0.32
CA ALA A 128 9.75 -14.48 -1.73
C ALA A 128 8.85 -13.31 -2.19
N GLY A 129 8.51 -12.37 -1.31
CA GLY A 129 7.61 -11.25 -1.60
C GLY A 129 6.13 -11.59 -1.56
N GLN A 130 5.75 -12.73 -0.95
CA GLN A 130 4.35 -13.11 -0.72
C GLN A 130 3.82 -12.45 0.55
N ILE A 131 2.62 -11.87 0.48
CA ILE A 131 2.00 -11.18 1.61
C ILE A 131 1.28 -12.18 2.51
N ASN A 132 1.63 -12.18 3.80
CA ASN A 132 0.94 -12.95 4.81
C ASN A 132 -0.17 -12.10 5.46
N ALA A 133 -1.41 -12.26 4.98
CA ALA A 133 -2.60 -11.56 5.48
C ALA A 133 -3.09 -12.09 6.86
N GLY A 134 -2.18 -12.18 7.83
CA GLY A 134 -2.44 -12.62 9.20
C GLY A 134 -2.79 -11.45 10.13
N ALA A 135 -2.24 -11.45 11.34
CA ALA A 135 -2.36 -10.30 12.23
C ALA A 135 -1.44 -9.16 11.74
N PRO A 136 -1.91 -7.91 11.64
CA PRO A 136 -1.06 -6.80 11.23
C PRO A 136 0.08 -6.55 12.22
N SER A 137 1.30 -6.44 11.70
CA SER A 137 2.52 -6.13 12.45
C SER A 137 3.13 -4.81 11.96
N ASP A 138 4.14 -4.31 12.67
CA ASP A 138 4.90 -3.12 12.24
C ASP A 138 5.54 -3.38 10.86
N ILE A 139 5.41 -2.42 9.93
CA ILE A 139 6.04 -2.51 8.62
C ILE A 139 7.50 -2.10 8.76
N GLN A 140 8.40 -3.03 8.41
CA GLN A 140 9.83 -2.80 8.40
C GLN A 140 10.38 -3.02 6.99
N ILE A 141 11.02 -1.99 6.45
CA ILE A 141 11.80 -2.06 5.22
C ILE A 141 13.23 -2.40 5.60
N SER A 142 13.66 -3.64 5.35
CA SER A 142 15.05 -4.01 5.51
C SER A 142 15.90 -3.32 4.45
N THR A 143 16.95 -2.63 4.90
CA THR A 143 17.99 -2.07 4.02
C THR A 143 19.16 -3.03 3.80
N ALA A 144 19.09 -4.23 4.39
CA ALA A 144 20.04 -5.29 4.12
C ALA A 144 19.99 -5.69 2.65
N ASP A 145 21.11 -6.17 2.13
CA ASP A 145 21.16 -6.68 0.78
C ASP A 145 20.21 -7.88 0.65
N LEU A 146 19.41 -7.87 -0.41
CA LEU A 146 18.58 -8.99 -0.79
C LEU A 146 19.51 -10.16 -1.11
N PRO A 147 19.42 -11.29 -0.39
CA PRO A 147 20.26 -12.44 -0.68
C PRO A 147 19.98 -12.96 -2.10
N PRO A 148 21.00 -13.47 -2.81
CA PRO A 148 20.79 -14.04 -4.13
C PRO A 148 19.88 -15.27 -4.04
N ARG A 149 19.17 -15.53 -5.13
CA ARG A 149 18.37 -16.75 -5.29
C ARG A 149 18.88 -17.50 -6.51
N ALA A 150 19.28 -18.75 -6.28
CA ALA A 150 19.64 -19.65 -7.36
C ALA A 150 18.44 -19.89 -8.28
N THR A 151 18.69 -19.98 -9.58
CA THR A 151 17.67 -20.31 -10.57
C THR A 151 17.17 -21.72 -10.34
N THR A 152 15.84 -21.89 -10.30
CA THR A 152 15.17 -23.19 -10.20
C THR A 152 14.28 -23.45 -11.41
N LEU A 153 13.89 -22.41 -12.15
CA LEU A 153 13.04 -22.50 -13.32
C LEU A 153 13.50 -21.54 -14.41
N VAL A 154 13.61 -22.06 -15.64
CA VAL A 154 13.82 -21.28 -16.86
C VAL A 154 12.68 -21.59 -17.81
N ASN A 155 11.83 -20.60 -18.07
CA ASN A 155 10.75 -20.71 -19.04
C ASN A 155 11.23 -20.21 -20.40
N THR A 156 11.12 -21.06 -21.42
CA THR A 156 11.58 -20.82 -22.79
C THR A 156 10.45 -21.08 -23.76
N LEU A 157 9.87 -20.01 -24.28
CA LEU A 157 8.82 -20.05 -25.29
C LEU A 157 9.39 -19.59 -26.62
N VAL A 158 9.47 -20.51 -27.59
CA VAL A 158 10.03 -20.21 -28.91
C VAL A 158 9.06 -20.61 -30.02
N ASN A 159 9.33 -20.10 -31.21
CA ASN A 159 8.80 -20.64 -32.45
C ASN A 159 9.94 -21.25 -33.28
N LEU A 160 9.87 -22.56 -33.53
CA LEU A 160 10.83 -23.30 -34.35
C LEU A 160 10.39 -23.32 -35.81
N ASP A 161 11.32 -23.15 -36.75
CA ASP A 161 10.99 -23.12 -38.18
C ASP A 161 10.71 -24.54 -38.71
N SER A 162 9.47 -24.81 -39.08
CA SER A 162 9.04 -26.12 -39.58
C SER A 162 9.71 -26.53 -40.88
N ARG A 163 10.26 -25.58 -41.65
CA ARG A 163 10.83 -25.79 -42.99
C ARG A 163 12.28 -26.29 -42.95
N GLU A 164 12.91 -26.27 -41.78
CA GLU A 164 14.29 -26.71 -41.61
C GLU A 164 14.49 -28.18 -41.98
N THR A 165 15.67 -28.50 -42.49
CA THR A 165 16.06 -29.87 -42.82
C THR A 165 16.60 -30.60 -41.59
N ALA A 166 16.32 -31.89 -41.46
CA ALA A 166 16.76 -32.65 -40.29
C ALA A 166 18.29 -32.82 -40.26
N LEU A 167 18.87 -32.70 -39.06
CA LEU A 167 20.29 -32.92 -38.78
C LEU A 167 20.47 -34.14 -37.86
N SER A 168 21.70 -34.64 -37.77
CA SER A 168 22.04 -35.74 -36.85
C SER A 168 22.31 -35.20 -35.45
N SER A 169 21.46 -35.56 -34.49
CA SER A 169 21.61 -35.21 -33.06
C SER A 169 22.98 -35.62 -32.48
N THR A 170 23.55 -36.74 -32.94
CA THR A 170 24.86 -37.23 -32.48
C THR A 170 26.05 -36.39 -32.96
N ALA A 171 25.84 -35.50 -33.93
CA ALA A 171 26.88 -34.62 -34.47
C ALA A 171 26.82 -33.21 -33.86
N PHE A 172 25.96 -32.99 -32.85
CA PHE A 172 25.80 -31.69 -32.21
C PHE A 172 27.11 -31.19 -31.60
N ASP A 173 27.54 -29.99 -32.01
CA ASP A 173 28.67 -29.27 -31.45
C ASP A 173 28.30 -27.77 -31.33
N PRO A 174 28.24 -27.19 -30.11
CA PRO A 174 27.90 -25.79 -29.92
C PRO A 174 28.90 -24.81 -30.56
N ALA A 175 30.08 -25.27 -30.97
CA ALA A 175 31.08 -24.47 -31.69
C ALA A 175 30.92 -24.51 -33.22
N ASP A 176 30.16 -25.46 -33.78
CA ASP A 176 29.90 -25.57 -35.22
C ASP A 176 28.43 -25.22 -35.53
N ALA A 177 28.24 -24.05 -36.15
CA ALA A 177 26.93 -23.53 -36.53
C ALA A 177 26.16 -24.41 -37.54
N ASN A 178 26.79 -25.40 -38.18
CA ASN A 178 26.12 -26.33 -39.09
C ASN A 178 25.47 -27.53 -38.37
N THR A 179 25.70 -27.68 -37.07
CA THR A 179 25.24 -28.83 -36.28
C THR A 179 23.94 -28.58 -35.52
N TYR A 180 23.41 -27.35 -35.57
CA TYR A 180 22.15 -26.95 -34.95
C TYR A 180 21.42 -25.91 -35.80
N HIS A 181 20.11 -25.72 -35.57
CA HIS A 181 19.29 -24.77 -36.35
C HIS A 181 19.20 -23.40 -35.68
N SER A 182 19.01 -23.40 -34.37
CA SER A 182 18.81 -22.17 -33.59
C SER A 182 19.27 -22.36 -32.17
N PHE A 183 19.60 -21.25 -31.50
CA PHE A 183 19.95 -21.27 -30.09
C PHE A 183 19.54 -19.97 -29.41
N THR A 184 19.38 -20.02 -28.09
CA THR A 184 19.01 -18.87 -27.25
C THR A 184 19.83 -18.87 -25.97
N PRO A 185 20.67 -17.84 -25.74
CA PRO A 185 21.37 -17.64 -24.48
C PRO A 185 20.46 -17.00 -23.43
N MET A 186 20.54 -17.47 -22.19
CA MET A 186 19.90 -16.88 -21.02
C MET A 186 20.89 -16.88 -19.84
N PRO A 187 21.17 -15.73 -19.19
CA PRO A 187 21.87 -15.73 -17.92
C PRO A 187 21.05 -16.48 -16.86
N ILE A 188 21.74 -17.28 -16.04
CA ILE A 188 21.19 -17.89 -14.83
C ILE A 188 22.09 -17.60 -13.63
N HIS A 189 21.52 -17.70 -12.43
CA HIS A 189 22.19 -17.36 -11.17
C HIS A 189 22.43 -18.59 -10.29
N ASP A 190 23.60 -18.65 -9.66
CA ASP A 190 23.91 -19.65 -8.62
C ASP A 190 23.48 -19.19 -7.21
N SER A 191 23.67 -20.04 -6.21
CA SER A 191 23.31 -19.75 -4.82
C SER A 191 24.13 -18.62 -4.17
N LEU A 192 25.22 -18.18 -4.81
CA LEU A 192 26.05 -17.04 -4.39
C LEU A 192 25.76 -15.78 -5.21
N GLY A 193 24.88 -15.87 -6.21
CA GLY A 193 24.50 -14.77 -7.09
C GLY A 193 25.44 -14.56 -8.28
N ASN A 194 26.36 -15.49 -8.56
CA ASN A 194 27.17 -15.42 -9.77
C ASN A 194 26.30 -15.73 -10.98
N SER A 195 26.41 -14.90 -12.01
CA SER A 195 25.72 -15.11 -13.28
C SER A 195 26.55 -16.01 -14.21
N SER A 196 25.88 -16.87 -14.96
CA SER A 196 26.49 -17.66 -16.03
C SER A 196 25.49 -17.86 -17.16
N THR A 197 25.95 -17.91 -18.41
CA THR A 197 25.03 -17.97 -19.54
C THR A 197 24.78 -19.41 -19.95
N VAL A 198 23.52 -19.85 -19.87
CA VAL A 198 23.07 -21.12 -20.44
C VAL A 198 22.48 -20.85 -21.82
N SER A 199 23.11 -21.44 -22.83
CA SER A 199 22.63 -21.45 -24.21
C SER A 199 21.87 -22.73 -24.47
N THR A 200 20.60 -22.60 -24.84
CA THR A 200 19.76 -23.71 -25.29
C THR A 200 19.80 -23.80 -26.81
N TYR A 201 20.06 -24.97 -27.35
CA TYR A 201 20.16 -25.24 -28.79
C TYR A 201 19.05 -26.18 -29.23
N PHE A 202 18.50 -25.93 -30.42
CA PHE A 202 17.42 -26.72 -31.00
C PHE A 202 17.90 -27.38 -32.29
N VAL A 203 17.74 -28.71 -32.37
CA VAL A 203 18.16 -29.52 -33.51
C VAL A 203 16.97 -30.33 -34.00
N LYS A 204 16.48 -30.03 -35.21
CA LYS A 204 15.44 -30.84 -35.83
C LYS A 204 15.99 -32.21 -36.23
N THR A 205 15.40 -33.28 -35.73
CA THR A 205 15.83 -34.67 -36.02
C THR A 205 14.89 -35.40 -36.97
N ALA A 206 13.61 -35.03 -36.96
CA ALA A 206 12.59 -35.56 -37.85
C ALA A 206 11.49 -34.52 -38.10
N ALA A 207 10.48 -34.88 -38.91
CA ALA A 207 9.26 -34.09 -38.99
C ALA A 207 8.63 -34.01 -37.60
N ASN A 208 8.29 -32.79 -37.16
CA ASN A 208 7.66 -32.49 -35.87
C ASN A 208 8.43 -32.95 -34.62
N SER A 209 9.74 -33.20 -34.72
CA SER A 209 10.57 -33.61 -33.57
C SER A 209 11.88 -32.84 -33.54
N TRP A 210 12.18 -32.26 -32.37
CA TRP A 210 13.34 -31.41 -32.13
C TRP A 210 14.04 -31.82 -30.85
N ASP A 211 15.32 -32.18 -30.94
CA ASP A 211 16.16 -32.41 -29.78
C ASP A 211 16.63 -31.07 -29.20
N VAL A 212 16.61 -30.98 -27.89
CA VAL A 212 17.07 -29.81 -27.14
C VAL A 212 18.39 -30.14 -26.47
N PHE A 213 19.39 -29.29 -26.69
CA PHE A 213 20.68 -29.36 -26.02
C PHE A 213 20.90 -28.09 -25.19
N ALA A 214 21.76 -28.17 -24.19
CA ALA A 214 22.19 -26.99 -23.45
C ALA A 214 23.70 -26.99 -23.23
N ALA A 215 24.27 -25.79 -23.27
CA ALA A 215 25.65 -25.54 -22.88
C ALA A 215 25.70 -24.34 -21.93
N SER A 216 26.56 -24.40 -20.91
CA SER A 216 26.86 -23.26 -20.05
C SER A 216 28.24 -22.74 -20.39
N ASP A 217 28.34 -21.47 -20.78
CA ASP A 217 29.61 -20.78 -21.11
C ASP A 217 30.52 -21.62 -22.04
N GLY A 218 29.91 -22.27 -23.05
CA GLY A 218 30.59 -23.12 -24.03
C GLY A 218 30.85 -24.57 -23.59
N THR A 219 30.54 -24.94 -22.35
CA THR A 219 30.63 -26.33 -21.85
C THR A 219 29.28 -27.03 -21.96
N LEU A 220 29.26 -28.20 -22.61
CA LEU A 220 28.05 -29.01 -22.75
C LEU A 220 27.49 -29.47 -21.39
N LEU A 221 26.18 -29.31 -21.22
CA LEU A 221 25.44 -29.86 -20.08
C LEU A 221 24.95 -31.27 -20.42
N ASN A 222 24.48 -32.01 -19.41
CA ASN A 222 23.99 -33.39 -19.56
C ASN A 222 24.98 -34.35 -20.26
N GLY A 223 26.29 -34.12 -20.09
CA GLY A 223 27.34 -34.91 -20.74
C GLY A 223 27.36 -34.82 -22.27
N GLY A 224 26.72 -33.80 -22.85
CA GLY A 224 26.60 -33.64 -24.31
C GLY A 224 25.46 -34.44 -24.94
N ALA A 225 24.64 -35.13 -24.15
CA ALA A 225 23.43 -35.78 -24.63
C ALA A 225 22.27 -34.76 -24.72
N PRO A 226 21.28 -34.98 -25.61
CA PRO A 226 20.08 -34.16 -25.63
C PRO A 226 19.36 -34.23 -24.29
N LEU A 227 18.83 -33.10 -23.83
CA LEU A 227 18.01 -33.01 -22.62
C LEU A 227 16.68 -33.75 -22.81
N GLY A 228 16.17 -33.71 -24.02
CA GLY A 228 14.98 -34.41 -24.47
C GLY A 228 14.53 -33.92 -25.84
N ALA A 229 13.44 -34.50 -26.32
CA ALA A 229 12.84 -34.18 -27.60
C ALA A 229 11.50 -33.45 -27.42
N LEU A 230 11.36 -32.28 -28.02
CA LEU A 230 10.09 -31.57 -28.18
C LEU A 230 9.37 -32.15 -29.39
N ASN A 231 8.17 -32.68 -29.15
CA ASN A 231 7.34 -33.27 -30.20
C ASN A 231 6.12 -32.39 -30.45
N PHE A 232 5.79 -32.18 -31.72
CA PHE A 232 4.71 -31.29 -32.14
C PHE A 232 3.58 -32.07 -32.83
N LEU A 233 2.36 -31.61 -32.65
CA LEU A 233 1.19 -32.07 -33.39
C LEU A 233 1.23 -31.52 -34.82
N SER A 234 0.39 -32.07 -35.70
CA SER A 234 0.23 -31.56 -37.08
C SER A 234 -0.30 -30.13 -37.14
N SER A 235 -0.84 -29.60 -36.04
CA SER A 235 -1.24 -28.20 -35.89
C SER A 235 -0.08 -27.23 -35.64
N GLY A 236 1.15 -27.74 -35.39
CA GLY A 236 2.30 -26.93 -34.99
C GLY A 236 2.36 -26.58 -33.50
N ALA A 237 1.39 -27.03 -32.70
CA ALA A 237 1.42 -26.93 -31.25
C ALA A 237 2.24 -28.08 -30.64
N LEU A 238 2.90 -27.84 -29.50
CA LEU A 238 3.58 -28.89 -28.73
C LEU A 238 2.59 -29.98 -28.31
N ASP A 239 3.01 -31.24 -28.40
CA ASP A 239 2.20 -32.38 -27.97
C ASP A 239 2.08 -32.41 -26.44
N PRO A 240 0.88 -32.22 -25.86
CA PRO A 240 0.68 -32.21 -24.40
C PRO A 240 0.96 -33.55 -23.73
N LEU A 241 1.08 -34.64 -24.50
CA LEU A 241 1.45 -35.97 -23.98
C LEU A 241 2.97 -36.17 -23.90
N SER A 242 3.77 -35.27 -24.49
CA SER A 242 5.22 -35.31 -24.46
C SER A 242 5.79 -34.46 -23.33
N SER A 243 6.98 -34.81 -22.82
CA SER A 243 7.64 -34.01 -21.79
C SER A 243 8.12 -32.69 -22.40
N ALA A 244 7.66 -31.57 -21.84
CA ALA A 244 8.10 -30.22 -22.20
C ALA A 244 9.03 -29.61 -21.15
N ILE A 245 9.23 -30.30 -20.02
CA ILE A 245 10.04 -29.83 -18.90
C ILE A 245 11.22 -30.78 -18.75
N PHE A 246 12.43 -30.22 -18.73
CA PHE A 246 13.66 -30.98 -18.59
C PHE A 246 14.47 -30.47 -17.42
N ASN A 247 14.81 -31.36 -16.49
CA ASN A 247 15.67 -31.02 -15.37
C ASN A 247 17.13 -30.96 -15.83
N VAL A 248 17.80 -29.85 -15.52
CA VAL A 248 19.18 -29.58 -15.93
C VAL A 248 20.02 -29.30 -14.70
N THR A 249 21.16 -29.98 -14.61
CA THR A 249 22.17 -29.69 -13.60
C THR A 249 23.36 -29.02 -14.25
N LYS A 250 23.64 -27.79 -13.83
CA LYS A 250 24.84 -27.05 -14.20
C LYS A 250 25.88 -27.16 -13.08
N PRO A 251 27.06 -27.75 -13.32
CA PRO A 251 28.15 -27.72 -12.36
C PRO A 251 28.70 -26.29 -12.23
N VAL A 252 29.15 -25.94 -11.03
CA VAL A 252 29.77 -24.64 -10.74
C VAL A 252 31.14 -24.84 -10.11
N THR A 253 32.08 -23.97 -10.43
CA THR A 253 33.49 -24.02 -9.97
C THR A 253 33.79 -23.01 -8.88
N THR A 254 32.81 -22.19 -8.51
CA THR A 254 32.90 -21.04 -7.60
C THR A 254 32.75 -21.40 -6.12
N GLY A 255 32.58 -22.69 -5.79
CA GLY A 255 32.29 -23.17 -4.43
C GLY A 255 30.81 -23.13 -4.04
N ALA A 256 29.93 -22.66 -4.93
CA ALA A 256 28.49 -22.82 -4.80
C ALA A 256 28.05 -24.29 -5.03
N ASN A 257 26.82 -24.62 -4.65
CA ASN A 257 26.23 -25.90 -5.04
C ASN A 257 25.92 -25.89 -6.55
N PRO A 258 25.99 -27.05 -7.25
CA PRO A 258 25.51 -27.16 -8.63
C PRO A 258 24.09 -26.59 -8.76
N VAL A 259 23.86 -25.79 -9.80
CA VAL A 259 22.55 -25.19 -10.05
C VAL A 259 21.68 -26.23 -10.71
N VAL A 260 20.61 -26.63 -10.04
CA VAL A 260 19.61 -27.56 -10.55
C VAL A 260 18.35 -26.77 -10.86
N PHE A 261 17.93 -26.78 -12.12
CA PHE A 261 16.78 -26.03 -12.59
C PHE A 261 16.00 -26.80 -13.65
N ASP A 262 14.71 -26.51 -13.73
CA ASP A 262 13.84 -27.04 -14.77
C ASP A 262 13.79 -26.07 -15.95
N MET A 263 14.04 -26.58 -17.15
CA MET A 263 13.79 -25.85 -18.39
C MET A 263 12.41 -26.23 -18.91
N ASP A 264 11.48 -25.29 -18.88
CA ASP A 264 10.10 -25.45 -19.32
C ASP A 264 9.91 -24.86 -20.72
N PHE A 265 9.47 -25.68 -21.66
CA PHE A 265 9.17 -25.32 -23.04
C PHE A 265 7.67 -25.32 -23.34
N THR A 266 6.83 -25.42 -22.32
CA THR A 266 5.36 -25.50 -22.46
C THR A 266 4.83 -24.31 -23.26
N GLY A 267 4.07 -24.62 -24.32
CA GLY A 267 3.50 -23.63 -25.23
C GLY A 267 4.35 -23.28 -26.44
N THR A 268 5.57 -23.81 -26.55
CA THR A 268 6.43 -23.64 -27.73
C THR A 268 5.72 -24.10 -28.99
N THR A 269 5.96 -23.43 -30.11
CA THR A 269 5.32 -23.74 -31.40
C THR A 269 6.34 -24.09 -32.47
N GLN A 270 5.86 -24.77 -33.50
CA GLN A 270 6.59 -25.00 -34.74
C GLN A 270 5.75 -24.53 -35.92
N PHE A 271 6.15 -23.43 -36.55
CA PHE A 271 5.49 -22.87 -37.73
C PHE A 271 6.47 -22.61 -38.86
N GLY A 272 5.95 -22.43 -40.08
CA GLY A 272 6.75 -22.14 -41.28
C GLY A 272 7.26 -20.69 -41.34
N SER A 273 7.79 -20.19 -40.24
CA SER A 273 8.41 -18.88 -40.08
C SER A 273 9.79 -19.02 -39.44
N SER A 274 10.64 -18.02 -39.60
CA SER A 274 11.96 -17.99 -38.98
C SER A 274 11.87 -18.21 -37.46
N PHE A 275 12.98 -18.70 -36.89
CA PHE A 275 13.11 -18.86 -35.45
C PHE A 275 12.78 -17.55 -34.71
N GLY A 276 12.00 -17.66 -33.64
CA GLY A 276 11.59 -16.53 -32.82
C GLY A 276 11.57 -16.90 -31.34
N VAL A 277 11.98 -15.97 -30.49
CA VAL A 277 11.88 -16.10 -29.03
C VAL A 277 10.69 -15.28 -28.56
N ASN A 278 9.65 -15.95 -28.08
CA ASN A 278 8.41 -15.33 -27.65
C ASN A 278 8.45 -14.96 -26.17
N ALA A 279 9.09 -15.80 -25.34
CA ALA A 279 9.37 -15.51 -23.94
C ALA A 279 10.63 -16.24 -23.49
N LEU A 280 11.45 -15.59 -22.67
CA LEU A 280 12.62 -16.19 -22.05
C LEU A 280 12.77 -15.56 -20.67
N THR A 281 12.48 -16.31 -19.62
CA THR A 281 12.46 -15.80 -18.24
C THR A 281 13.04 -16.82 -17.27
N GLU A 282 13.78 -16.33 -16.28
CA GLU A 282 14.25 -17.14 -15.16
C GLU A 282 13.71 -16.59 -13.82
N ASP A 283 13.79 -17.42 -12.77
CA ASP A 283 13.34 -17.06 -11.43
C ASP A 283 14.49 -16.72 -10.46
N GLY A 284 15.75 -16.92 -10.89
CA GLY A 284 16.95 -16.58 -10.14
C GLY A 284 17.29 -15.09 -10.20
N TYR A 285 18.10 -14.63 -9.26
CA TYR A 285 18.63 -13.27 -9.25
C TYR A 285 19.88 -13.14 -8.37
N ALA A 286 20.77 -12.22 -8.75
CA ALA A 286 21.92 -11.82 -7.95
C ALA A 286 21.51 -11.04 -6.69
N SER A 287 22.46 -10.90 -5.76
CA SER A 287 22.31 -10.02 -4.60
C SER A 287 22.00 -8.58 -5.05
N GLY A 288 21.10 -7.91 -4.34
CA GLY A 288 20.68 -6.57 -4.70
C GLY A 288 20.48 -5.68 -3.49
N ARG A 289 20.94 -4.42 -3.58
CA ARG A 289 20.62 -3.39 -2.58
C ARG A 289 19.33 -2.69 -2.98
N LEU A 290 18.50 -2.32 -2.00
CA LEU A 290 17.29 -1.53 -2.24
C LEU A 290 17.68 -0.16 -2.84
N THR A 291 17.20 0.13 -4.05
CA THR A 291 17.45 1.41 -4.76
C THR A 291 16.31 2.39 -4.56
N GLY A 292 15.10 1.89 -4.34
CA GLY A 292 13.92 2.69 -4.05
C GLY A 292 12.73 1.80 -3.70
N PHE A 293 11.65 2.42 -3.25
CA PHE A 293 10.39 1.75 -3.03
C PHE A 293 9.23 2.69 -3.37
N ASP A 294 8.09 2.11 -3.73
CA ASP A 294 6.84 2.82 -4.01
C ASP A 294 5.67 2.10 -3.34
N VAL A 295 4.56 2.83 -3.14
CA VAL A 295 3.34 2.29 -2.54
C VAL A 295 2.21 2.29 -3.57
N GLY A 296 1.73 1.09 -3.90
CA GLY A 296 0.59 0.92 -4.79
C GLY A 296 -0.74 1.40 -4.19
N ALA A 297 -1.75 1.57 -5.04
CA ALA A 297 -3.09 1.98 -4.60
C ALA A 297 -3.82 0.93 -3.74
N ASP A 298 -3.36 -0.32 -3.82
CA ASP A 298 -3.73 -1.47 -2.99
C ASP A 298 -2.95 -1.51 -1.65
N GLY A 299 -2.10 -0.51 -1.39
CA GLY A 299 -1.22 -0.42 -0.24
C GLY A 299 -0.01 -1.34 -0.26
N MET A 300 0.25 -2.01 -1.39
CA MET A 300 1.44 -2.85 -1.53
C MET A 300 2.68 -1.97 -1.64
N ILE A 301 3.60 -2.14 -0.71
CA ILE A 301 4.92 -1.49 -0.73
C ILE A 301 5.84 -2.37 -1.57
N ARG A 302 6.30 -1.83 -2.70
CA ARG A 302 7.19 -2.54 -3.65
C ARG A 302 8.58 -1.94 -3.58
N GLY A 303 9.56 -2.78 -3.29
CA GLY A 303 10.98 -2.42 -3.31
C GLY A 303 11.61 -2.77 -4.64
N SER A 304 12.31 -1.81 -5.25
CA SER A 304 13.16 -2.01 -6.41
C SER A 304 14.60 -2.21 -5.95
N TYR A 305 15.24 -3.25 -6.45
CA TYR A 305 16.61 -3.61 -6.08
C TYR A 305 17.59 -3.37 -7.23
N SER A 306 18.87 -3.19 -6.91
CA SER A 306 19.94 -3.01 -7.90
C SER A 306 20.14 -4.22 -8.81
N SER A 307 19.65 -5.39 -8.41
CA SER A 307 19.60 -6.61 -9.23
C SER A 307 18.51 -6.56 -10.32
N GLY A 308 17.70 -5.49 -10.38
CA GLY A 308 16.57 -5.36 -11.30
C GLY A 308 15.30 -6.08 -10.82
N LYS A 309 15.36 -6.79 -9.69
CA LYS A 309 14.18 -7.44 -9.11
C LYS A 309 13.32 -6.42 -8.36
N ILE A 310 12.01 -6.59 -8.51
CA ILE A 310 11.00 -5.89 -7.70
C ILE A 310 10.35 -6.93 -6.78
N LEU A 311 10.32 -6.67 -5.48
CA LEU A 311 9.66 -7.51 -4.48
C LEU A 311 8.66 -6.69 -3.68
N ASN A 312 7.59 -7.34 -3.23
CA ASN A 312 6.70 -6.73 -2.25
C ASN A 312 7.38 -6.83 -0.88
N LEU A 313 7.44 -5.72 -0.15
CA LEU A 313 8.03 -5.61 1.18
C LEU A 313 6.97 -5.72 2.28
N GLY A 314 5.72 -5.40 1.94
CA GLY A 314 4.57 -5.49 2.83
C GLY A 314 3.36 -4.82 2.21
N GLN A 315 2.25 -4.86 2.93
CA GLN A 315 1.01 -4.21 2.54
C GLN A 315 0.48 -3.37 3.71
N VAL A 316 0.27 -2.08 3.50
CA VAL A 316 -0.35 -1.20 4.49
C VAL A 316 -1.78 -1.67 4.76
N VAL A 317 -2.18 -1.71 6.02
CA VAL A 317 -3.57 -1.97 6.41
C VAL A 317 -4.27 -0.70 6.82
N LEU A 318 -5.57 -0.64 6.55
CA LEU A 318 -6.46 0.41 7.02
C LEU A 318 -7.44 -0.16 8.04
N ALA A 319 -7.86 0.69 8.97
CA ALA A 319 -8.92 0.39 9.93
C ALA A 319 -10.14 1.26 9.66
N ASN A 320 -11.32 0.67 9.69
CA ASN A 320 -12.60 1.39 9.70
C ASN A 320 -13.34 1.16 11.02
N PHE A 321 -14.25 2.05 11.36
CA PHE A 321 -15.08 1.97 12.56
C PHE A 321 -16.54 2.08 12.20
N ALA A 322 -17.40 1.36 12.91
CA ALA A 322 -18.85 1.50 12.75
C ALA A 322 -19.31 2.92 13.11
N ASN A 323 -18.67 3.55 14.10
CA ASN A 323 -18.94 4.91 14.51
C ASN A 323 -17.64 5.73 14.70
N PRO A 324 -17.15 6.43 13.65
CA PRO A 324 -15.97 7.28 13.76
C PRO A 324 -16.12 8.41 14.80
N GLN A 325 -17.33 8.89 15.08
CA GLN A 325 -17.57 9.93 16.11
C GLN A 325 -17.29 9.45 17.53
N GLY A 326 -17.26 8.13 17.74
CA GLY A 326 -16.93 7.54 19.03
C GLY A 326 -15.43 7.48 19.31
N LEU A 327 -14.58 7.82 18.34
CA LEU A 327 -13.13 7.79 18.52
C LEU A 327 -12.68 8.87 19.51
N GLN A 328 -11.72 8.52 20.38
CA GLN A 328 -11.14 9.45 21.34
C GLN A 328 -9.86 10.07 20.78
N ILE A 329 -9.79 11.40 20.79
CA ILE A 329 -8.64 12.17 20.31
C ILE A 329 -7.50 12.06 21.34
N GLN A 330 -6.31 11.68 20.90
CA GLN A 330 -5.10 11.62 21.75
C GLN A 330 -4.14 12.80 21.51
N GLY A 331 -4.42 13.64 20.50
CA GLY A 331 -3.50 14.69 20.04
C GLY A 331 -2.63 14.21 18.87
N ASN A 332 -1.81 15.10 18.31
CA ASN A 332 -0.91 14.80 17.18
C ASN A 332 -1.59 14.13 15.98
N ASN A 333 -2.85 14.47 15.70
CA ASN A 333 -3.67 13.89 14.64
C ASN A 333 -3.92 12.38 14.80
N THR A 334 -3.93 11.91 16.05
CA THR A 334 -4.20 10.51 16.37
C THR A 334 -5.48 10.32 17.17
N TRP A 335 -6.10 9.18 16.92
CA TRP A 335 -7.32 8.70 17.55
C TRP A 335 -7.11 7.33 18.18
N THR A 336 -7.90 7.03 19.20
CA THR A 336 -7.98 5.72 19.85
C THR A 336 -9.41 5.22 19.84
N GLU A 337 -9.57 3.90 19.81
CA GLU A 337 -10.87 3.27 19.89
C GLU A 337 -11.51 3.45 21.27
N SER A 338 -12.83 3.46 21.31
CA SER A 338 -13.61 3.50 22.53
C SER A 338 -14.79 2.55 22.45
N SER A 339 -15.48 2.33 23.57
CA SER A 339 -16.73 1.57 23.58
C SER A 339 -17.80 2.16 22.65
N ALA A 340 -17.77 3.46 22.38
CA ALA A 340 -18.72 4.14 21.51
C ALA A 340 -18.34 4.07 20.02
N SER A 341 -17.06 3.83 19.66
CA SER A 341 -16.63 3.67 18.27
C SER A 341 -16.91 2.27 17.72
N GLY A 342 -16.95 1.28 18.61
CA GLY A 342 -16.90 -0.13 18.26
C GLY A 342 -15.48 -0.59 17.97
N ALA A 343 -15.33 -1.90 17.75
CA ALA A 343 -14.06 -2.53 17.40
C ALA A 343 -13.59 -2.12 15.99
N PRO A 344 -12.26 -2.07 15.76
CA PRO A 344 -11.69 -1.73 14.47
C PRO A 344 -11.92 -2.86 13.46
N LEU A 345 -12.40 -2.50 12.27
CA LEU A 345 -12.46 -3.37 11.11
C LEU A 345 -11.20 -3.16 10.27
N VAL A 346 -10.21 -4.03 10.47
CA VAL A 346 -8.90 -3.93 9.80
C VAL A 346 -8.90 -4.74 8.52
N GLY A 347 -8.37 -4.17 7.44
CA GLY A 347 -8.28 -4.84 6.15
C GLY A 347 -7.31 -4.15 5.19
N ALA A 348 -7.14 -4.75 4.02
CA ALA A 348 -6.38 -4.14 2.93
C ALA A 348 -7.16 -2.96 2.31
N PRO A 349 -6.48 -1.95 1.76
CA PRO A 349 -7.11 -0.91 0.95
C PRO A 349 -7.98 -1.50 -0.17
N ASN A 350 -9.01 -0.78 -0.61
CA ASN A 350 -10.00 -1.22 -1.60
C ASN A 350 -10.82 -2.47 -1.24
N THR A 351 -10.81 -2.92 0.02
CA THR A 351 -11.62 -4.07 0.49
C THR A 351 -12.59 -3.65 1.59
N GLY A 352 -13.77 -4.27 1.67
CA GLY A 352 -14.68 -4.08 2.81
C GLY A 352 -15.15 -2.64 3.06
N GLY A 353 -15.19 -1.79 2.02
CA GLY A 353 -15.55 -0.37 2.15
C GLY A 353 -14.40 0.55 2.57
N LEU A 354 -13.17 0.04 2.65
CA LEU A 354 -11.94 0.83 2.80
C LEU A 354 -11.58 1.52 1.48
N GLY A 355 -11.04 2.73 1.59
CA GLY A 355 -10.58 3.54 0.47
C GLY A 355 -9.33 3.00 -0.21
N SER A 356 -8.98 3.60 -1.34
CA SER A 356 -7.70 3.36 -2.03
C SER A 356 -6.60 4.22 -1.42
N LEU A 357 -5.35 3.80 -1.57
CA LEU A 357 -4.21 4.63 -1.25
C LEU A 357 -3.72 5.38 -2.49
N GLN A 358 -3.07 6.51 -2.27
CA GLN A 358 -2.36 7.27 -3.29
C GLN A 358 -0.99 7.66 -2.75
N SER A 359 0.07 7.10 -3.35
CA SER A 359 1.47 7.44 -3.07
C SER A 359 1.82 8.83 -3.60
N GLY A 360 2.78 9.49 -2.96
CA GLY A 360 3.21 10.84 -3.33
C GLY A 360 2.13 11.89 -3.14
N ALA A 361 1.30 11.76 -2.11
CA ALA A 361 0.21 12.68 -1.84
C ALA A 361 -0.14 12.76 -0.36
N VAL A 362 -0.67 13.90 0.07
CA VAL A 362 -1.20 14.11 1.43
C VAL A 362 -2.67 14.53 1.38
N GLU A 363 -3.42 14.15 2.40
CA GLU A 363 -4.79 14.63 2.60
C GLU A 363 -4.75 15.95 3.37
N ASP A 364 -5.20 17.04 2.76
CA ASP A 364 -5.32 18.35 3.40
C ASP A 364 -6.38 18.34 4.51
N SER A 365 -6.35 19.37 5.34
CA SER A 365 -7.45 19.65 6.27
C SER A 365 -8.77 19.80 5.51
N ASN A 366 -9.86 19.27 6.07
CA ASN A 366 -11.20 19.51 5.51
C ASN A 366 -11.84 20.84 5.98
N VAL A 367 -11.05 21.72 6.60
CA VAL A 367 -11.48 23.04 7.05
C VAL A 367 -11.47 24.02 5.88
N GLU A 368 -12.60 24.66 5.61
CA GLU A 368 -12.68 25.76 4.65
C GLU A 368 -12.57 27.12 5.37
N LEU A 369 -11.44 27.81 5.19
CA LEU A 369 -11.12 29.04 5.92
C LEU A 369 -12.16 30.15 5.73
N THR A 370 -12.70 30.31 4.52
CA THR A 370 -13.73 31.32 4.21
C THR A 370 -15.00 31.09 5.02
N SER A 371 -15.45 29.84 5.10
CA SER A 371 -16.60 29.41 5.91
C SER A 371 -16.34 29.65 7.40
N GLU A 372 -15.16 29.27 7.91
CA GLU A 372 -14.83 29.46 9.32
C GLU A 372 -14.73 30.94 9.73
N LEU A 373 -14.22 31.82 8.86
CA LEU A 373 -14.19 33.26 9.12
C LEU A 373 -15.61 33.86 9.21
N VAL A 374 -16.55 33.39 8.38
CA VAL A 374 -17.96 33.81 8.47
C VAL A 374 -18.61 33.28 9.75
N ASN A 375 -18.33 32.03 10.12
CA ASN A 375 -18.79 31.45 11.38
C ASN A 375 -18.22 32.21 12.59
N MET A 376 -16.97 32.66 12.52
CA MET A 376 -16.33 33.47 13.57
C MET A 376 -17.04 34.81 13.75
N ILE A 377 -17.35 35.52 12.65
CA ILE A 377 -18.10 36.79 12.70
C ILE A 377 -19.50 36.56 13.30
N THR A 378 -20.14 35.46 12.93
CA THR A 378 -21.48 35.09 13.43
C THR A 378 -21.43 34.81 14.94
N ALA A 379 -20.48 33.99 15.38
CA ALA A 379 -20.29 33.67 16.79
C ALA A 379 -19.93 34.91 17.63
N GLN A 380 -19.12 35.83 17.09
CA GLN A 380 -18.80 37.11 17.72
C GLN A 380 -20.05 37.99 17.91
N ARG A 381 -20.92 38.08 16.88
CA ARG A 381 -22.19 38.82 16.98
C ARG A 381 -23.13 38.20 18.02
N VAL A 382 -23.21 36.87 18.08
CA VAL A 382 -24.00 36.15 19.10
C VAL A 382 -23.47 36.42 20.50
N TYR A 383 -22.14 36.42 20.69
CA TYR A 383 -21.52 36.76 21.97
C TYR A 383 -21.87 38.19 22.40
N GLN A 384 -21.78 39.18 21.49
CA GLN A 384 -22.14 40.57 21.77
C GLN A 384 -23.63 40.73 22.11
N ALA A 385 -24.52 40.03 21.42
CA ALA A 385 -25.96 40.05 21.69
C ALA A 385 -26.30 39.48 23.08
N ASN A 386 -25.67 38.37 23.48
CA ASN A 386 -25.83 37.79 24.81
C ASN A 386 -25.31 38.73 25.91
N ALA A 387 -24.17 39.39 25.67
CA ALA A 387 -23.62 40.40 26.58
C ALA A 387 -24.55 41.61 26.75
N GLN A 388 -25.24 42.05 25.69
CA GLN A 388 -26.20 43.15 25.77
C GLN A 388 -27.42 42.77 26.62
N THR A 389 -27.88 41.51 26.56
CA THR A 389 -28.97 41.02 27.42
C THR A 389 -28.60 41.10 28.90
N ILE A 390 -27.35 40.75 29.25
CA ILE A 390 -26.83 40.87 30.62
C ILE A 390 -26.80 42.35 31.06
N LYS A 391 -26.32 43.27 30.20
CA LYS A 391 -26.31 44.71 30.49
C LYS A 391 -27.71 45.27 30.75
N THR A 392 -28.69 44.92 29.92
CA THR A 392 -30.07 45.39 30.11
C THR A 392 -30.66 44.87 31.43
N GLN A 393 -30.37 43.60 31.78
CA GLN A 393 -30.84 43.02 33.04
C GLN A 393 -30.18 43.70 34.26
N ASP A 394 -28.89 44.03 34.17
CA ASP A 394 -28.15 44.75 35.21
C ASP A 394 -28.70 46.18 35.42
N GLN A 395 -28.97 46.90 34.33
CA GLN A 395 -29.60 48.21 34.38
C GLN A 395 -30.99 48.17 35.05
N LEU A 396 -31.80 47.16 34.76
CA LEU A 396 -33.12 46.97 35.40
C LEU A 396 -33.01 46.67 36.90
N LEU A 397 -31.99 45.93 37.33
CA LEU A 397 -31.75 45.72 38.75
C LEU A 397 -31.30 47.02 39.43
N GLN A 398 -30.44 47.79 38.78
CA GLN A 398 -29.96 49.05 39.34
C GLN A 398 -31.09 50.10 39.48
N THR A 399 -32.02 50.18 38.52
CA THR A 399 -33.21 51.03 38.67
C THR A 399 -34.12 50.55 39.79
N LEU A 400 -34.30 49.24 39.96
CA LEU A 400 -35.04 48.65 41.08
C LEU A 400 -34.42 48.98 42.44
N VAL A 401 -33.08 48.93 42.55
CA VAL A 401 -32.36 49.28 43.78
C VAL A 401 -32.48 50.77 44.10
N ASN A 402 -32.46 51.63 43.09
CA ASN A 402 -32.58 53.09 43.22
C ASN A 402 -34.02 53.60 43.39
N LEU A 403 -35.02 52.71 43.36
CA LEU A 403 -36.43 53.03 43.63
C LEU A 403 -36.79 52.97 45.13
N ARG A 404 -35.79 52.77 45.99
CA ARG A 404 -35.86 53.00 47.44
C ARG A 404 -35.36 54.39 47.78
#